data_AF-A0A496ZNP2-F1
#
_entry.id   AF-A0A496ZNP2-F1
#
_cell.length_a   1.000
_cell.length_b   1.000
_cell.length_c   1.000
_cell.angle_alpha   90.00
_cell.angle_beta   90.00
_cell.angle_gamma   90.00
#
_symmetry.space_group_name_H-M   'P 1'
#
loop_
_entity.id
_entity.type
_entity.pdbx_description
1 polymer ?
#
loop_
_entity_poly.entity_id
_entity_poly.type
_entity_poly.pdbx_seq_one_letter_code
_entity_poly.pdbx_strand_id
1 'polypeptide(L)'
;MIKRIFVLLAILGLILMFLPFLRDFDFHEELGELSSKYVEGSVEDLNTQNVVTAVIVTYRGLDTLGEVTVLFLATAGVGFLLRKKKTSEKSRKSSELLQTGSQFLFVLIILTGVYIFTHGHLTPGGGFQGGVLITTAFLLLILADTNLKFNHRILLFVESFSGAFYVIIGLLGVLLIGMNSFLDPAILPLGNFGKLLSA
;
A
#
# COMPACT_ATOMS: atom_id res chain seq x y z
N MET A 1 19.66 32.43 18.62
CA MET A 1 20.65 32.34 17.52
C MET A 1 21.47 31.05 17.57
N ILE A 2 22.02 30.68 18.73
CA ILE A 2 22.81 29.44 18.94
C ILE A 2 22.10 28.15 18.47
N LYS A 3 20.80 27.97 18.79
CA LYS A 3 20.02 26.80 18.33
C LYS A 3 19.96 26.68 16.80
N ARG A 4 19.85 27.81 16.09
CA ARG A 4 19.82 27.81 14.61
C ARG A 4 21.19 27.48 14.03
N ILE A 5 22.26 27.96 14.66
CA ILE A 5 23.64 27.61 14.25
C ILE A 5 23.88 26.12 14.42
N PHE A 6 23.46 25.53 15.54
CA PHE A 6 23.61 24.09 15.77
C PHE A 6 22.82 23.26 14.75
N VAL A 7 21.58 23.66 14.44
CA VAL A 7 20.78 23.02 13.38
C VAL A 7 21.45 23.13 12.02
N LEU A 8 21.97 24.31 11.65
CA LEU A 8 22.66 24.51 10.37
C LEU A 8 23.95 23.69 10.28
N LEU A 9 24.72 23.59 11.36
CA LEU A 9 25.91 22.74 11.41
C LEU A 9 25.55 21.26 11.30
N ALA A 10 24.46 20.81 11.94
CA ALA A 10 23.98 19.44 11.81
C ALA A 10 23.54 19.11 10.37
N ILE A 11 22.80 20.01 9.72
CA ILE A 11 22.40 19.86 8.32
C ILE A 11 23.64 19.85 7.41
N LEU A 12 24.58 20.77 7.61
CA LEU A 12 25.82 20.81 6.84
C LEU A 12 26.65 19.54 7.03
N GLY A 13 26.77 19.05 8.26
CA GLY A 13 27.43 17.78 8.56
C GLY A 13 26.77 16.61 7.85
N LEU A 14 25.43 16.56 7.83
CA LEU A 14 24.68 15.53 7.13
C LEU A 14 24.90 15.62 5.61
N ILE A 15 24.88 16.82 5.02
CA ILE A 15 25.18 17.02 3.59
C ILE A 15 26.60 16.55 3.28
N LEU A 16 27.60 16.94 4.08
CA LEU A 16 28.99 16.53 3.89
C LEU A 16 29.17 15.00 4.03
N MET A 17 28.39 14.35 4.88
CA MET A 17 28.39 12.90 5.03
C MET A 17 27.85 12.19 3.77
N PHE A 18 26.84 12.76 3.11
CA PHE A 18 26.25 12.18 1.89
C PHE A 18 26.92 12.63 0.59
N LEU A 19 27.75 13.68 0.63
CA LEU A 19 28.41 14.22 -0.55
C LEU A 19 29.29 13.19 -1.32
N PRO A 20 30.05 12.29 -0.66
CA PRO A 20 30.81 11.27 -1.36
C PRO A 20 29.92 10.32 -2.17
N PHE A 21 28.78 9.90 -1.61
CA PHE A 21 27.82 9.04 -2.31
C PHE A 21 27.27 9.68 -3.58
N LEU A 22 27.10 11.01 -3.59
CA LEU A 22 26.67 11.73 -4.79
C LEU A 22 27.79 11.89 -5.82
N ARG A 23 29.04 12.03 -5.36
CA ARG A 23 30.21 12.20 -6.23
C ARG A 23 30.60 10.90 -6.92
N ASP A 24 30.50 9.79 -6.19
CA ASP A 24 30.88 8.45 -6.64
C ASP A 24 29.70 7.68 -7.26
N PHE A 25 28.56 8.35 -7.45
CA PHE A 25 27.40 7.76 -8.09
C PHE A 25 27.65 7.61 -9.58
N ASP A 26 27.60 6.37 -10.08
CA ASP A 26 27.71 6.06 -11.50
C ASP A 26 26.44 5.37 -12.01
N PHE A 27 26.00 5.76 -13.20
CA PHE A 27 24.81 5.19 -13.82
C PHE A 27 25.18 3.84 -14.45
N HIS A 28 24.55 2.78 -13.96
CA HIS A 28 24.70 1.46 -14.55
C HIS A 28 23.68 1.31 -15.68
N GLU A 29 24.15 1.08 -16.90
CA GLU A 29 23.29 0.84 -18.07
C GLU A 29 22.74 -0.60 -18.12
N GLU A 30 23.41 -1.52 -17.43
CA GLU A 30 23.03 -2.93 -17.34
C GLU A 30 22.42 -3.25 -15.97
N LEU A 31 21.49 -4.20 -15.98
CA LEU A 31 20.94 -4.75 -14.74
C LEU A 31 22.01 -5.59 -14.03
N GLY A 32 22.19 -5.33 -12.74
CA GLY A 32 22.99 -6.22 -11.88
C GLY A 32 22.34 -7.60 -11.76
N GLU A 33 23.12 -8.60 -11.34
CA GLU A 33 22.70 -10.00 -11.25
C GLU A 33 21.33 -10.21 -10.57
N LEU A 34 21.12 -9.57 -9.41
CA LEU A 34 19.87 -9.68 -8.68
C LEU A 34 18.68 -9.05 -9.43
N SER A 35 18.91 -7.90 -10.07
CA SER A 35 17.87 -7.21 -10.83
C SER A 35 17.47 -8.00 -12.07
N SER A 36 18.44 -8.59 -12.78
CA SER A 36 18.17 -9.49 -13.91
C SER A 36 17.35 -10.69 -13.46
N LYS A 37 17.71 -11.32 -12.34
CA LYS A 37 16.96 -12.45 -11.77
C LYS A 37 15.51 -12.08 -11.44
N TYR A 38 15.25 -10.89 -10.91
CA TYR A 38 13.88 -10.44 -10.66
C TYR A 38 13.09 -10.17 -11.94
N VAL A 39 13.72 -9.57 -12.95
CA VAL A 39 13.05 -9.26 -14.23
C VAL A 39 12.69 -10.55 -14.97
N GLU A 40 13.65 -11.47 -15.10
CA GLU A 40 13.45 -12.76 -15.78
C GLU A 40 12.46 -13.64 -15.00
N GLY A 41 12.69 -13.80 -13.69
CA GLY A 41 11.82 -14.60 -12.83
C GLY A 41 10.38 -14.08 -12.76
N SER A 42 10.14 -12.77 -12.90
CA SER A 42 8.76 -12.23 -12.93
C SER A 42 7.92 -12.85 -14.05
N VAL A 43 8.54 -13.17 -15.19
CA VAL A 43 7.86 -13.81 -16.31
C VAL A 43 7.86 -15.33 -16.13
N GLU A 44 9.01 -15.91 -15.76
CA GLU A 44 9.19 -17.37 -15.69
C GLU A 44 8.48 -18.02 -14.50
N ASP A 45 8.61 -17.44 -13.31
CA ASP A 45 8.08 -18.00 -12.06
C ASP A 45 6.62 -17.59 -11.83
N LEU A 46 6.27 -16.35 -12.22
CA LEU A 46 5.04 -15.68 -11.78
C LEU A 46 4.12 -15.28 -12.94
N ASN A 47 4.56 -15.39 -14.20
CA ASN A 47 3.76 -15.06 -15.37
C ASN A 47 3.15 -13.64 -15.32
N THR A 48 3.84 -12.68 -14.69
CA THR A 48 3.38 -11.30 -14.48
C THR A 48 4.10 -10.31 -15.38
N GLN A 49 3.39 -9.27 -15.82
CA GLN A 49 3.97 -8.17 -16.61
C GLN A 49 4.58 -7.09 -15.72
N ASN A 50 4.08 -6.98 -14.48
CA ASN A 50 4.53 -5.97 -13.53
C ASN A 50 5.59 -6.56 -12.59
N VAL A 51 6.86 -6.37 -12.97
CA VAL A 51 8.03 -6.77 -12.18
C VAL A 51 8.02 -6.16 -10.78
N VAL A 52 7.56 -4.92 -10.63
CA VAL A 52 7.52 -4.25 -9.32
C VAL A 52 6.55 -4.98 -8.38
N THR A 53 5.36 -5.33 -8.86
CA THR A 53 4.38 -6.10 -8.08
C THR A 53 4.90 -7.50 -7.76
N ALA A 54 5.56 -8.15 -8.70
CA ALA A 54 6.21 -9.45 -8.48
C ALA A 54 7.23 -9.37 -7.33
N VAL A 55 8.08 -8.33 -7.35
CA VAL A 55 9.11 -8.11 -6.35
C VAL A 55 8.51 -7.82 -4.98
N ILE A 56 7.60 -6.86 -4.85
CA ILE A 56 7.11 -6.45 -3.54
C ILE A 56 6.17 -7.49 -2.91
N VAL A 57 5.33 -8.17 -3.70
CA VAL A 57 4.32 -9.10 -3.17
C VAL A 57 4.91 -10.50 -2.95
N THR A 58 5.69 -11.01 -3.90
CA THR A 58 6.18 -12.39 -3.86
C THR A 58 7.63 -12.47 -3.40
N TYR A 59 8.59 -11.92 -4.16
CA TYR A 59 10.01 -12.06 -3.80
C TYR A 59 10.38 -11.39 -2.48
N ARG A 60 9.70 -10.28 -2.14
CA ARG A 60 9.87 -9.49 -0.92
C ARG A 60 8.58 -9.39 -0.12
N GLY A 61 7.75 -10.43 -0.14
CA GLY A 61 6.44 -10.43 0.54
C GLY A 61 6.50 -10.15 2.06
N LEU A 62 7.64 -10.45 2.70
CA LEU A 62 7.90 -10.09 4.11
C LEU A 62 8.09 -8.58 4.32
N ASP A 63 8.63 -7.85 3.34
CA ASP A 63 8.75 -6.39 3.42
C ASP A 63 7.36 -5.76 3.36
N THR A 64 6.50 -6.25 2.46
CA THR A 64 5.08 -5.86 2.39
C THR A 64 4.32 -6.20 3.69
N LEU A 65 4.62 -7.34 4.34
CA LEU A 65 4.08 -7.63 5.68
C LEU A 65 4.51 -6.57 6.70
N GLY A 66 5.76 -6.14 6.64
CA GLY A 66 6.30 -5.05 7.45
C GLY A 66 5.55 -3.74 7.22
N GLU A 67 5.32 -3.37 5.96
CA GLU A 67 4.56 -2.16 5.58
C GLU A 67 3.13 -2.20 6.14
N VAL A 68 2.40 -3.31 5.95
CA VAL A 68 1.04 -3.48 6.48
C VAL A 68 1.04 -3.40 8.01
N THR A 69 2.05 -3.98 8.66
CA THR A 69 2.20 -3.92 10.13
C THR A 69 2.38 -2.47 10.60
N VAL A 70 3.22 -1.68 9.93
CA VAL A 70 3.43 -0.27 10.25
C VAL A 70 2.13 0.54 10.08
N LEU A 71 1.37 0.30 9.02
CA LEU A 71 0.07 0.97 8.79
C LEU A 71 -0.97 0.62 9.87
N PHE A 72 -1.05 -0.65 10.26
CA PHE A 72 -1.94 -1.09 11.34
C PHE A 72 -1.56 -0.47 12.68
N LEU A 73 -0.27 -0.47 13.02
CA LEU A 73 0.24 0.17 14.23
C LEU A 73 -0.02 1.68 14.23
N ALA A 74 0.16 2.36 13.10
CA ALA A 74 -0.16 3.78 12.97
C ALA A 74 -1.65 4.04 13.20
N THR A 75 -2.53 3.26 12.58
CA THR A 75 -3.99 3.39 12.72
C THR A 75 -4.44 3.10 14.15
N ALA A 76 -3.96 2.02 14.76
CA ALA A 76 -4.24 1.69 16.16
C ALA A 76 -3.71 2.75 17.13
N GLY A 77 -2.50 3.27 16.90
CA GLY A 77 -1.88 4.32 17.71
C GLY A 77 -2.66 5.64 17.65
N VAL A 78 -3.04 6.08 16.45
CA VAL A 78 -3.88 7.27 16.26
C VAL A 78 -5.26 7.06 16.89
N GLY A 79 -5.89 5.90 16.68
CA GLY A 79 -7.19 5.56 17.27
C GLY A 79 -7.15 5.53 18.80
N PHE A 80 -6.07 5.03 19.39
CA PHE A 80 -5.84 5.03 20.83
C PHE A 80 -5.65 6.45 21.37
N LEU A 81 -4.82 7.27 20.72
CA LEU A 81 -4.52 8.65 21.14
C LEU A 81 -5.74 9.57 21.04
N LEU A 82 -6.55 9.40 19.99
CA LEU A 82 -7.73 10.22 19.72
C LEU A 82 -9.01 9.72 20.39
N ARG A 83 -8.90 8.77 21.33
CA ARG A 83 -10.01 8.26 22.13
C ARG A 83 -10.51 9.32 23.13
N LYS A 84 -11.13 10.39 22.64
CA LYS A 84 -11.81 11.42 23.44
C LYS A 84 -13.34 11.29 23.37
N LYS A 85 -14.01 11.73 24.44
CA LYS A 85 -15.46 11.78 24.58
C LYS A 85 -16.02 12.79 23.57
N LYS A 86 -17.07 12.41 22.85
CA LYS A 86 -17.72 13.20 21.79
C LYS A 86 -18.07 14.62 22.29
N THR A 87 -17.28 15.62 21.92
CA THR A 87 -17.70 17.02 21.97
C THR A 87 -18.55 17.31 20.75
N SER A 88 -19.79 17.74 20.97
CA SER A 88 -20.72 18.13 19.90
C SER A 88 -20.22 19.42 19.27
N GLU A 89 -19.33 19.33 18.28
CA GLU A 89 -19.01 20.47 17.43
C GLU A 89 -20.19 20.76 16.50
N LYS A 90 -20.51 22.04 16.34
CA LYS A 90 -21.54 22.48 15.39
C LYS A 90 -21.00 22.25 13.97
N SER A 91 -21.42 21.16 13.35
CA SER A 91 -21.20 20.92 11.93
C SER A 91 -21.92 21.98 11.08
N ARG A 92 -21.22 22.52 10.08
CA ARG A 92 -21.85 23.29 8.99
C ARG A 92 -22.37 22.31 7.95
N LYS A 93 -23.61 22.48 7.53
CA LYS A 93 -24.16 21.72 6.40
C LYS A 93 -23.34 22.00 5.14
N SER A 94 -23.03 20.94 4.40
CA SER A 94 -22.40 21.00 3.09
C SER A 94 -23.38 21.57 2.04
N SER A 95 -22.85 22.01 0.90
CA SER A 95 -23.69 22.41 -0.23
C SER A 95 -24.27 21.16 -0.92
N GLU A 96 -25.46 21.31 -1.50
CA GLU A 96 -26.11 20.25 -2.29
C GLU A 96 -25.20 19.74 -3.42
N LEU A 97 -24.46 20.64 -4.09
CA LEU A 97 -23.49 20.27 -5.11
C LEU A 97 -22.39 19.36 -4.58
N LEU A 98 -21.88 19.62 -3.37
CA LEU A 98 -20.86 18.78 -2.75
C LEU A 98 -21.44 17.42 -2.34
N GLN A 99 -22.64 17.39 -1.77
CA GLN A 99 -23.27 16.15 -1.34
C GLN A 99 -23.65 15.24 -2.52
N THR A 100 -24.33 15.77 -3.54
CA THR A 100 -24.66 15.01 -4.75
C THR A 100 -23.41 14.65 -5.55
N GLY A 101 -22.47 15.60 -5.71
CA GLY A 101 -21.23 15.36 -6.44
C GLY A 101 -20.36 14.27 -5.80
N SER A 102 -20.22 14.28 -4.47
CA SER A 102 -19.45 13.25 -3.76
C SER A 102 -20.07 11.85 -3.87
N GLN A 103 -21.39 11.72 -3.87
CA GLN A 103 -22.06 10.42 -4.04
C GLN A 103 -21.83 9.84 -5.44
N PHE A 104 -21.87 10.67 -6.47
CA PHE A 104 -21.55 10.26 -7.84
C PHE A 104 -20.07 9.87 -7.98
N LEU A 105 -19.16 10.72 -7.48
CA LEU A 105 -17.72 10.46 -7.52
C LEU A 105 -17.32 9.23 -6.71
N PHE A 106 -17.99 8.97 -5.58
CA PHE A 106 -17.71 7.80 -4.75
C PHE A 106 -17.73 6.50 -5.56
N VAL A 107 -18.77 6.30 -6.39
CA VAL A 107 -18.90 5.09 -7.22
C VAL A 107 -17.75 5.00 -8.23
N LEU A 108 -17.42 6.11 -8.91
CA LEU A 108 -16.33 6.15 -9.90
C LEU A 108 -14.96 5.87 -9.27
N ILE A 109 -14.70 6.44 -8.09
CA ILE A 109 -13.45 6.26 -7.36
C ILE A 109 -13.33 4.81 -6.88
N ILE A 110 -14.40 4.22 -6.30
CA ILE A 110 -14.38 2.81 -5.89
C ILE A 110 -14.11 1.88 -7.07
N LEU A 111 -14.80 2.06 -8.20
CA LEU A 111 -14.59 1.25 -9.40
C LEU A 111 -13.14 1.35 -9.90
N THR A 112 -12.59 2.56 -9.91
CA THR A 112 -11.19 2.80 -10.30
C THR A 112 -10.21 2.14 -9.33
N GLY A 113 -10.48 2.20 -8.02
CA GLY A 113 -9.64 1.58 -7.01
C GLY A 113 -9.63 0.05 -7.10
N VAL A 114 -10.80 -0.56 -7.33
CA VAL A 114 -10.92 -2.00 -7.58
C VAL A 114 -10.22 -2.40 -8.88
N TYR A 115 -10.35 -1.59 -9.94
CA TYR A 115 -9.65 -1.82 -11.20
C TYR A 115 -8.12 -1.84 -10.99
N ILE A 116 -7.55 -0.83 -10.34
CA ILE A 116 -6.11 -0.74 -10.05
C ILE A 116 -5.63 -1.91 -9.17
N PHE A 117 -6.43 -2.29 -8.17
CA PHE A 117 -6.12 -3.42 -7.29
C PHE A 117 -6.05 -4.73 -8.08
N THR A 118 -7.08 -5.03 -8.88
CA THR A 118 -7.22 -6.30 -9.60
C THR A 118 -6.27 -6.43 -10.80
N HIS A 119 -5.80 -5.32 -11.37
CA HIS A 119 -4.86 -5.29 -12.49
C HIS A 119 -3.42 -5.02 -12.03
N GLY A 120 -3.10 -5.18 -10.75
CA GLY A 120 -1.78 -4.86 -10.20
C GLY A 120 -0.63 -5.62 -10.87
N HIS A 121 -0.86 -6.86 -11.29
CA HIS A 121 0.13 -7.67 -12.01
C HIS A 121 0.27 -7.32 -13.52
N LEU A 122 -0.69 -6.56 -14.07
CA LEU A 122 -0.70 -6.18 -15.50
C LEU A 122 -0.30 -4.73 -15.72
N THR A 123 -0.66 -3.85 -14.79
CA THR A 123 -0.55 -2.39 -14.92
C THR A 123 0.22 -1.81 -13.74
N PRO A 124 0.88 -0.65 -13.91
CA PRO A 124 1.48 0.06 -12.78
C PRO A 124 0.44 0.39 -11.71
N GLY A 125 0.72 0.03 -10.47
CA GLY A 125 -0.20 0.18 -9.34
C GLY A 125 -0.12 -0.99 -8.39
N GLY A 126 -1.28 -1.56 -8.06
CA GLY A 126 -1.40 -2.70 -7.16
C GLY A 126 -2.28 -2.43 -5.95
N GLY A 127 -2.08 -3.26 -4.92
CA GLY A 127 -2.98 -3.32 -3.76
C GLY A 127 -3.03 -2.03 -2.95
N PHE A 128 -1.87 -1.41 -2.71
CA PHE A 128 -1.75 -0.21 -1.90
C PHE A 128 -2.42 1.00 -2.56
N GLN A 129 -2.09 1.29 -3.82
CA GLN A 129 -2.63 2.43 -4.57
C GLN A 129 -4.15 2.30 -4.76
N GLY A 130 -4.64 1.10 -5.10
CA GLY A 130 -6.07 0.81 -5.18
C GLY A 130 -6.77 1.02 -3.82
N GLY A 131 -6.16 0.55 -2.73
CA GLY A 131 -6.66 0.73 -1.37
C GLY A 131 -6.70 2.19 -0.90
N VAL A 132 -5.68 2.98 -1.22
CA VAL A 132 -5.66 4.43 -0.95
C VAL A 132 -6.80 5.12 -1.69
N LEU A 133 -7.02 4.78 -2.97
CA LEU A 133 -8.07 5.37 -3.79
C LEU A 133 -9.47 5.04 -3.24
N ILE A 134 -9.69 3.79 -2.81
CA ILE A 134 -10.90 3.36 -2.09
C ILE A 134 -11.07 4.17 -0.80
N THR A 135 -10.01 4.31 0.00
CA THR A 135 -10.03 5.09 1.25
C THR A 135 -10.37 6.56 1.01
N THR A 136 -9.84 7.15 -0.07
CA THR A 136 -10.18 8.52 -0.48
C THR A 136 -11.66 8.66 -0.84
N ALA A 137 -12.29 7.65 -1.43
CA ALA A 137 -13.73 7.65 -1.69
C ALA A 137 -14.53 7.77 -0.39
N PHE A 138 -14.17 6.98 0.63
CA PHE A 138 -14.80 7.06 1.95
C PHE A 138 -14.52 8.38 2.65
N LEU A 139 -13.28 8.90 2.55
CA LEU A 139 -12.92 10.21 3.08
C LEU A 139 -13.76 11.31 2.45
N LEU A 140 -13.95 11.29 1.13
CA LEU A 140 -14.79 12.25 0.41
C LEU A 140 -16.22 12.25 0.95
N LEU A 141 -16.81 11.08 1.18
CA LEU A 141 -18.14 10.97 1.79
C LEU A 141 -18.17 11.56 3.20
N ILE A 142 -17.20 11.21 4.06
CA ILE A 142 -17.10 11.73 5.44
C ILE A 142 -17.01 13.27 5.45
N LEU A 143 -16.26 13.85 4.52
CA LEU A 143 -16.11 15.30 4.40
C LEU A 143 -17.37 15.96 3.82
N ALA A 144 -18.08 15.29 2.92
CA ALA A 144 -19.29 15.81 2.30
C ALA A 144 -20.52 15.71 3.21
N ASP A 145 -20.60 14.72 4.11
CA ASP A 145 -21.69 14.61 5.08
C ASP A 145 -21.19 14.20 6.46
N THR A 146 -21.15 15.20 7.36
CA THR A 146 -20.74 15.05 8.76
C THR A 146 -21.66 14.18 9.61
N ASN A 147 -22.86 13.83 9.11
CA ASN A 147 -23.79 12.96 9.81
C ASN A 147 -23.64 11.49 9.42
N LEU A 148 -22.80 11.18 8.42
CA LEU A 148 -22.51 9.80 8.04
C LEU A 148 -21.90 9.04 9.21
N LYS A 149 -22.49 7.89 9.51
CA LYS A 149 -22.02 6.98 10.56
C LYS A 149 -21.62 5.68 9.91
N PHE A 150 -20.34 5.34 10.03
CA PHE A 150 -19.86 4.02 9.67
C PHE A 150 -20.01 3.08 10.86
N ASN A 151 -20.34 1.82 10.58
CA ASN A 151 -20.33 0.81 11.60
C ASN A 151 -18.88 0.43 11.94
N HIS A 152 -18.36 0.99 13.05
CA HIS A 152 -16.99 0.73 13.50
C HIS A 152 -16.68 -0.77 13.70
N ARG A 153 -17.68 -1.60 14.03
CA ARG A 153 -17.47 -3.05 14.15
C ARG A 153 -17.15 -3.70 12.82
N ILE A 154 -17.82 -3.27 11.74
CA ILE A 154 -17.57 -3.79 10.39
C ILE A 154 -16.19 -3.35 9.92
N LEU A 155 -15.83 -2.09 10.13
CA LEU A 155 -14.50 -1.57 9.76
C LEU A 155 -13.38 -2.36 10.46
N LEU A 156 -13.46 -2.53 11.78
CA LEU A 156 -12.49 -3.31 12.55
C LEU A 156 -12.44 -4.79 12.14
N PHE A 157 -13.59 -5.36 11.79
CA PHE A 157 -13.66 -6.74 11.32
C PHE A 157 -12.97 -6.89 9.96
N VAL A 158 -13.28 -6.02 8.99
CA VAL A 158 -12.66 -6.03 7.65
C VAL A 158 -11.15 -5.82 7.77
N GLU A 159 -10.72 -4.86 8.58
CA GLU A 159 -9.30 -4.58 8.83
C GLU A 159 -8.59 -5.81 9.42
N SER A 160 -9.09 -6.35 10.54
CA SER A 160 -8.51 -7.52 11.20
C SER A 160 -8.52 -8.76 10.29
N PHE A 161 -9.61 -8.98 9.55
CA PHE A 161 -9.76 -10.09 8.63
C PHE A 161 -8.75 -10.00 7.49
N SER A 162 -8.58 -8.82 6.89
CA SER A 162 -7.65 -8.62 5.78
C SER A 162 -6.19 -8.89 6.18
N GLY A 163 -5.76 -8.38 7.34
CA GLY A 163 -4.42 -8.63 7.87
C GLY A 163 -4.20 -10.10 8.24
N ALA A 164 -5.17 -10.72 8.92
CA ALA A 164 -5.08 -12.14 9.26
C ALA A 164 -5.04 -13.02 8.02
N PHE A 165 -5.87 -12.72 7.01
CA PHE A 165 -5.91 -13.45 5.74
C PHE A 165 -4.57 -13.39 5.01
N TYR A 166 -3.94 -12.20 4.95
CA TYR A 166 -2.61 -12.03 4.36
C TYR A 166 -1.55 -12.92 5.04
N VAL A 167 -1.51 -12.92 6.38
CA VAL A 167 -0.58 -13.76 7.15
C VAL A 167 -0.86 -15.24 6.96
N ILE A 168 -2.14 -15.65 6.96
CA ILE A 168 -2.53 -17.05 6.77
C ILE A 168 -2.09 -17.56 5.40
N ILE A 169 -2.33 -16.82 4.32
CA ILE A 169 -1.88 -17.22 2.98
C ILE A 169 -0.35 -17.34 2.94
N GLY A 170 0.36 -16.36 3.51
CA GLY A 170 1.81 -16.40 3.56
C GLY A 170 2.36 -17.61 4.32
N LEU A 171 1.77 -17.93 5.47
CA LEU A 171 2.11 -19.14 6.25
C LEU A 171 1.75 -20.43 5.52
N LEU A 172 0.66 -20.47 4.74
CA LEU A 172 0.31 -21.63 3.93
C LEU A 172 1.39 -21.90 2.86
N GLY A 173 1.90 -20.87 2.20
CA GLY A 173 3.03 -21.01 1.27
C GLY A 173 4.27 -21.61 1.95
N VAL A 174 4.60 -21.10 3.15
CA VAL A 174 5.72 -21.61 3.96
C VAL A 174 5.54 -23.08 4.36
N LEU A 175 4.32 -23.47 4.75
CA LEU A 175 4.02 -24.83 5.22
C LEU A 175 3.92 -25.85 4.08
N LEU A 176 3.39 -25.45 2.93
CA LEU A 176 3.11 -26.36 1.81
C LEU A 176 4.28 -26.51 0.84
N ILE A 177 5.07 -25.44 0.63
CA ILE A 177 6.14 -25.41 -0.37
C ILE A 177 7.52 -25.44 0.32
N GLY A 178 7.69 -24.64 1.38
CA GLY A 178 8.91 -24.61 2.18
C GLY A 178 9.25 -23.23 2.74
N MET A 179 10.28 -23.16 3.59
CA MET A 179 10.60 -21.98 4.41
C MET A 179 10.78 -20.65 3.66
N ASN A 180 11.17 -20.69 2.39
CA ASN A 180 11.44 -19.50 1.57
C ASN A 180 10.25 -19.04 0.72
N SER A 181 9.07 -19.64 0.89
CA SER A 181 7.94 -19.53 -0.06
C SER A 181 6.77 -18.73 0.52
N PHE A 182 7.07 -17.67 1.28
CA PHE A 182 6.03 -16.80 1.84
C PHE A 182 5.31 -16.06 0.72
N LEU A 183 3.99 -16.29 0.56
CA LEU A 183 3.16 -15.77 -0.54
C LEU A 183 3.59 -16.24 -1.94
N ASP A 184 4.22 -17.40 -2.03
CA ASP A 184 4.54 -18.03 -3.31
C ASP A 184 3.27 -18.60 -3.96
N PRO A 185 2.89 -18.16 -5.18
CA PRO A 185 1.70 -18.62 -5.87
C PRO A 185 1.88 -19.96 -6.58
N ALA A 186 3.02 -20.67 -6.45
CA ALA A 186 3.32 -21.91 -7.18
C ALA A 186 2.27 -23.04 -7.05
N ILE A 187 1.36 -22.96 -6.07
CA ILE A 187 0.25 -23.92 -5.89
C ILE A 187 -0.92 -23.63 -6.85
N LEU A 188 -1.01 -22.40 -7.38
CA LEU A 188 -2.07 -21.93 -8.26
C LEU A 188 -1.65 -22.03 -9.73
N PRO A 189 -2.60 -22.27 -10.65
CA PRO A 189 -2.31 -22.22 -12.07
C PRO A 189 -1.98 -20.78 -12.49
N LEU A 190 -0.81 -20.59 -13.10
CA LEU A 190 -0.29 -19.28 -13.54
C LEU A 190 -1.15 -18.58 -14.62
N GLY A 191 -2.10 -19.28 -15.23
CA GLY A 191 -3.00 -18.74 -16.24
C GLY A 191 -2.30 -18.35 -17.55
N ASN A 192 -2.95 -17.50 -18.35
CA ASN A 192 -2.43 -17.03 -19.63
C ASN A 192 -1.80 -15.64 -19.47
N PHE A 193 -0.54 -15.49 -19.86
CA PHE A 193 0.19 -14.22 -19.74
C PHE A 193 -0.62 -13.03 -20.30
N GLY A 194 -0.64 -11.94 -19.55
CA GLY A 194 -1.36 -10.71 -19.93
C GLY A 194 -2.89 -10.80 -19.80
N LYS A 195 -3.42 -11.78 -19.08
CA LYS A 195 -4.86 -11.88 -18.75
C LYS A 195 -5.11 -11.56 -17.29
N LEU A 196 -6.36 -11.23 -16.96
CA LEU A 196 -6.71 -10.90 -15.57
C LEU A 196 -6.52 -12.10 -14.62
N LEU A 197 -6.86 -13.30 -15.09
CA LEU A 197 -6.66 -14.56 -14.36
C LEU A 197 -5.31 -15.17 -14.73
N SER A 198 -4.24 -14.41 -14.56
CA SER A 198 -2.85 -14.87 -14.66
C SER A 198 -2.07 -14.34 -13.47
N ALA A 199 -0.99 -15.03 -13.10
CA ALA A 199 -0.24 -14.82 -11.86
C ALA A 199 -1.04 -15.15 -10.58
#